data_AF-A0A383A549-F1
#
_entry.id   AF-A0A383A549-F1
#
_cell.length_a   1.000
_cell.length_b   1.000
_cell.length_c   1.000
_cell.angle_alpha   90.00
_cell.angle_beta   90.00
_cell.angle_gamma   90.00
#
_symmetry.space_group_name_H-M   'P 1'
#
loop_
_entity.id
_entity.type
_entity.pdbx_description
1 polymer ?
#
loop_
_entity_poly.entity_id
_entity_poly.type
_entity_poly.pdbx_seq_one_letter_code
_entity_poly.pdbx_strand_id
1 'polypeptide(L)'
;NKTINEKNLSIVKKHNHKTCIDLKKSNINITKELITKKLVDYVAIKPKLIGKENEILDFIEIAKKYKTKVYISSAFETPIGLYRNILLSKKVDKIYKSPIIHGLSTSIYLNKSITKTMELDSGKIKLRYGLFSINDLKPFMIKKWEEIKNTKII
;
A
#
# COMPACT_ATOMS: atom_id res chain seq x y z
N ASN A 1 -10.46 1.63 -21.85
CA ASN A 1 -10.03 2.28 -20.60
C ASN A 1 -11.18 3.06 -19.99
N LYS A 2 -11.82 2.55 -18.94
CA LYS A 2 -12.84 3.31 -18.20
C LYS A 2 -12.12 4.34 -17.34
N THR A 3 -12.14 5.61 -17.75
CA THR A 3 -11.45 6.70 -17.06
C THR A 3 -12.21 7.07 -15.79
N ILE A 4 -11.48 7.18 -14.67
CA ILE A 4 -12.00 7.79 -13.45
C ILE A 4 -12.35 9.24 -13.80
N ASN A 5 -13.63 9.61 -13.75
CA ASN A 5 -14.07 10.96 -14.07
C ASN A 5 -15.05 11.50 -13.02
N GLU A 6 -15.10 12.82 -12.94
CA GLU A 6 -15.90 13.57 -11.98
C GLU A 6 -17.39 13.25 -12.07
N LYS A 7 -17.92 13.06 -13.29
CA LYS A 7 -19.33 12.76 -13.53
C LYS A 7 -19.75 11.48 -12.80
N ASN A 8 -18.96 10.41 -12.94
CA ASN A 8 -19.27 9.12 -12.32
C ASN A 8 -19.21 9.21 -10.79
N LEU A 9 -18.18 9.85 -10.23
CA LEU A 9 -18.05 9.99 -8.78
C LEU A 9 -19.17 10.88 -8.19
N SER A 10 -19.58 11.91 -8.92
CA SER A 10 -20.68 12.78 -8.51
C SER A 10 -22.00 12.01 -8.43
N ILE A 11 -22.28 11.13 -9.40
CA ILE A 11 -23.46 10.26 -9.37
C ILE A 11 -23.40 9.32 -8.15
N VAL A 12 -22.27 8.65 -7.92
CA VAL A 12 -22.11 7.74 -6.77
C VAL A 12 -22.35 8.47 -5.43
N LYS A 13 -21.83 9.70 -5.27
CA LYS A 13 -22.08 10.49 -4.06
C LYS A 13 -23.52 10.95 -3.90
N LYS A 14 -24.25 11.21 -4.99
CA LYS A 14 -25.70 11.54 -4.92
C LYS A 14 -26.52 10.41 -4.31
N HIS A 15 -26.07 9.16 -4.45
CA HIS A 15 -26.67 7.98 -3.83
C HIS A 15 -26.07 7.65 -2.45
N ASN A 16 -25.37 8.61 -1.81
CA ASN A 16 -24.81 8.49 -0.47
C ASN A 16 -23.80 7.33 -0.30
N HIS A 17 -23.21 6.86 -1.40
CA HIS A 17 -22.12 5.87 -1.35
C HIS A 17 -20.77 6.53 -1.14
N LYS A 18 -19.89 5.85 -0.41
CA LYS A 18 -18.49 6.25 -0.24
C LYS A 18 -17.68 5.89 -1.47
N THR A 19 -16.85 6.81 -1.94
CA THR A 19 -16.00 6.60 -3.10
C THR A 19 -14.56 6.24 -2.67
N CYS A 20 -13.95 5.30 -3.38
CA CYS A 20 -12.56 4.92 -3.19
C CYS A 20 -11.83 4.88 -4.52
N ILE A 21 -10.60 5.42 -4.57
CA ILE A 21 -9.71 5.31 -5.73
C ILE A 21 -8.50 4.44 -5.37
N ASP A 22 -8.20 3.45 -6.23
CA ASP A 22 -6.92 2.72 -6.20
C ASP A 22 -5.86 3.57 -6.90
N LEU A 23 -4.94 4.13 -6.11
CA LEU A 23 -3.92 5.05 -6.61
C LEU A 23 -2.86 4.30 -7.41
N LYS A 24 -2.48 4.86 -8.56
CA LYS A 24 -1.42 4.40 -9.45
C LYS A 24 -0.68 5.60 -9.99
N LYS A 25 0.57 5.43 -10.40
CA LYS A 25 1.37 6.53 -10.97
C LYS A 25 0.66 7.30 -12.10
N SER A 26 -0.10 6.61 -12.94
CA SER A 26 -0.86 7.20 -14.05
C SER A 26 -2.09 8.03 -13.64
N ASN A 27 -2.59 7.90 -12.40
CA ASN A 27 -3.80 8.60 -11.95
C ASN A 27 -3.58 9.56 -10.77
N ILE A 28 -2.33 9.82 -10.36
CA ILE A 28 -2.03 10.68 -9.21
C ILE A 28 -2.63 12.08 -9.38
N ASN A 29 -2.41 12.71 -10.53
CA ASN A 29 -2.81 14.11 -10.75
C ASN A 29 -4.33 14.25 -10.76
N ILE A 30 -5.03 13.43 -11.56
CA ILE A 30 -6.50 13.44 -11.58
C ILE A 30 -7.08 13.08 -10.20
N THR A 31 -6.44 12.20 -9.43
CA THR A 31 -6.91 11.87 -8.07
C THR A 31 -6.80 13.07 -7.15
N LYS A 32 -5.70 13.85 -7.21
CA LYS A 32 -5.56 15.10 -6.45
C LYS A 32 -6.67 16.09 -6.79
N GLU A 33 -6.99 16.27 -8.07
CA GLU A 33 -8.09 17.15 -8.51
C GLU A 33 -9.46 16.68 -7.98
N LEU A 34 -9.72 15.38 -7.98
CA LEU A 34 -10.99 14.84 -7.47
C LEU A 34 -11.11 14.95 -5.94
N ILE A 35 -9.98 14.85 -5.23
CA ILE A 35 -9.87 15.10 -3.79
C ILE A 35 -10.21 16.56 -3.48
N THR A 36 -9.65 17.54 -4.21
CA THR A 36 -9.94 18.96 -3.95
C THR A 36 -11.41 19.30 -4.16
N LYS A 37 -12.07 18.61 -5.10
CA LYS A 37 -13.52 18.67 -5.34
C LYS A 37 -14.37 17.89 -4.32
N LYS A 38 -13.76 17.26 -3.30
CA LYS A 38 -14.43 16.44 -2.26
C LYS A 38 -15.22 15.24 -2.83
N LEU A 39 -14.82 14.75 -4.01
CA LEU A 39 -15.47 13.63 -4.69
C LEU A 39 -14.92 12.26 -4.26
N VAL A 40 -13.86 12.25 -3.47
CA VAL A 40 -13.13 11.05 -3.04
C VAL A 40 -13.18 10.94 -1.52
N ASP A 41 -13.82 9.91 -0.99
CA ASP A 41 -13.85 9.65 0.45
C ASP A 41 -12.59 8.90 0.92
N TYR A 42 -12.10 7.97 0.10
CA TYR A 42 -10.95 7.13 0.40
C TYR A 42 -9.96 7.00 -0.76
N VAL A 43 -8.68 6.83 -0.45
CA VAL A 43 -7.65 6.43 -1.42
C VAL A 43 -6.89 5.22 -0.89
N ALA A 44 -6.82 4.18 -1.72
CA ALA A 44 -5.97 3.02 -1.49
C ALA A 44 -4.59 3.29 -2.09
N ILE A 45 -3.53 3.15 -1.30
CA ILE A 45 -2.15 3.29 -1.79
C ILE A 45 -1.45 1.94 -1.71
N LYS A 46 -0.98 1.45 -2.86
CA LYS A 46 -0.02 0.35 -2.98
C LYS A 46 1.37 0.95 -3.18
N PRO A 47 2.25 1.00 -2.16
CA PRO A 47 3.49 1.77 -2.23
C PRO A 47 4.37 1.40 -3.43
N LYS A 48 4.41 0.11 -3.78
CA LYS A 48 5.12 -0.42 -4.96
C LYS A 48 4.70 0.22 -6.29
N LEU A 49 3.45 0.70 -6.42
CA LEU A 49 2.89 1.24 -7.68
C LEU A 49 3.00 2.77 -7.81
N ILE A 50 3.44 3.46 -6.76
CA ILE A 50 3.47 4.92 -6.71
C ILE A 50 4.88 5.43 -6.94
N GLY A 51 5.79 5.12 -6.01
CA GLY A 51 7.14 5.68 -6.04
C GLY A 51 7.81 5.72 -4.68
N LYS A 52 8.55 6.80 -4.46
CA LYS A 52 9.35 7.00 -3.24
C LYS A 52 8.43 7.30 -2.05
N GLU A 53 8.91 7.02 -0.84
CA GLU A 53 8.09 7.19 0.37
C GLU A 53 7.72 8.65 0.63
N ASN A 54 8.62 9.60 0.37
CA ASN A 54 8.33 11.04 0.49
C ASN A 54 7.18 11.47 -0.44
N GLU A 55 7.16 11.02 -1.69
CA GLU A 55 6.09 11.31 -2.65
C GLU A 55 4.72 10.78 -2.15
N ILE A 56 4.72 9.64 -1.48
CA ILE A 56 3.52 9.06 -0.87
C ILE A 56 3.05 9.91 0.32
N LEU A 57 3.98 10.35 1.18
CA LEU A 57 3.67 11.19 2.34
C LEU A 57 3.12 12.56 1.90
N ASP A 58 3.70 13.18 0.87
CA ASP A 58 3.20 14.43 0.30
C ASP A 58 1.77 14.28 -0.23
N PHE A 59 1.47 13.16 -0.88
CA PHE A 59 0.11 12.87 -1.33
C PHE A 59 -0.87 12.71 -0.15
N ILE A 60 -0.45 12.02 0.92
CA ILE A 60 -1.28 11.81 2.12
C ILE A 60 -1.64 13.13 2.78
N GLU A 61 -0.71 14.08 2.89
CA GLU A 61 -0.99 15.39 3.47
C GLU A 61 -2.00 16.18 2.64
N ILE A 62 -1.93 16.10 1.30
CA ILE A 62 -2.97 16.66 0.42
C ILE A 62 -4.32 16.01 0.70
N ALA A 63 -4.39 14.67 0.72
CA ALA A 63 -5.65 13.96 0.99
C ALA A 63 -6.25 14.35 2.35
N LYS A 64 -5.43 14.41 3.39
CA LYS A 64 -5.82 14.82 4.74
C LYS A 64 -6.35 16.26 4.79
N LYS A 65 -5.71 17.21 4.10
CA LYS A 65 -6.17 18.61 3.99
C LYS A 65 -7.62 18.70 3.52
N TYR A 66 -8.03 17.82 2.61
CA TYR A 66 -9.39 17.78 2.05
C TYR A 66 -10.30 16.73 2.72
N LYS A 67 -9.91 16.21 3.89
CA LYS A 67 -10.65 15.22 4.67
C LYS A 67 -10.89 13.88 3.95
N THR A 68 -10.09 13.57 2.93
CA THR A 68 -10.04 12.24 2.31
C THR A 68 -9.13 11.33 3.15
N LYS A 69 -9.59 10.13 3.48
CA LYS A 69 -8.79 9.14 4.22
C LYS A 69 -7.92 8.32 3.26
N VAL A 70 -6.69 8.05 3.66
CA VAL A 70 -5.79 7.17 2.92
C VAL A 70 -5.55 5.90 3.71
N TYR A 71 -5.51 4.75 3.04
CA TYR A 71 -5.04 3.51 3.62
C TYR A 71 -4.01 2.83 2.73
N ILE A 72 -3.01 2.22 3.37
CA ILE A 72 -2.05 1.35 2.68
C ILE A 72 -2.71 0.01 2.37
N SER A 73 -2.53 -0.46 1.14
CA SER A 73 -2.91 -1.79 0.68
C SER A 73 -1.72 -2.50 0.02
N SER A 74 -1.76 -3.83 0.05
CA SER A 74 -0.72 -4.68 -0.51
C SER A 74 -0.89 -4.85 -2.03
N ALA A 75 0.24 -5.06 -2.71
CA ALA A 75 0.32 -5.52 -4.08
C ALA A 75 0.73 -7.01 -4.17
N PHE A 76 0.32 -7.81 -3.18
CA PHE A 76 0.71 -9.22 -3.02
C PHE A 76 2.22 -9.42 -2.88
N GLU A 77 2.86 -8.59 -2.06
CA GLU A 77 4.26 -8.77 -1.72
C GLU A 77 4.50 -10.04 -0.89
N THR A 78 5.73 -10.57 -0.96
CA THR A 78 6.25 -11.47 0.08
C THR A 78 6.30 -10.73 1.43
N PRO A 79 6.45 -11.44 2.58
CA PRO A 79 6.48 -10.78 3.88
C PRO A 79 7.54 -9.67 3.99
N ILE A 80 8.68 -9.81 3.30
CA ILE A 80 9.70 -8.75 3.24
C ILE A 80 9.14 -7.43 2.69
N GLY A 81 8.49 -7.47 1.51
CA GLY A 81 7.90 -6.27 0.93
C GLY A 81 6.72 -5.77 1.76
N LEU A 82 5.97 -6.68 2.38
CA LEU A 82 4.82 -6.35 3.22
C LEU A 82 5.23 -5.64 4.51
N TYR A 83 6.40 -5.93 5.09
CA TYR A 83 6.91 -5.20 6.27
C TYR A 83 7.00 -3.70 6.03
N ARG A 84 7.52 -3.28 4.87
CA ARG A 84 7.58 -1.86 4.51
C ARG A 84 6.18 -1.24 4.50
N ASN A 85 5.20 -1.95 3.96
CA ASN A 85 3.81 -1.47 3.90
C ASN A 85 3.18 -1.35 5.30
N ILE A 86 3.50 -2.25 6.24
CA ILE A 86 3.05 -2.17 7.65
C ILE A 86 3.67 -0.98 8.38
N LEU A 87 4.97 -0.75 8.18
CA LEU A 87 5.63 0.41 8.79
C LEU A 87 5.04 1.72 8.25
N LEU A 88 4.79 1.79 6.95
CA LEU A 88 4.14 2.95 6.34
C LEU A 88 2.71 3.11 6.86
N SER A 89 1.93 2.03 7.02
CA SER A 89 0.57 2.10 7.54
C SER A 89 0.51 2.69 8.95
N LYS A 90 1.46 2.33 9.81
CA LYS A 90 1.61 2.96 11.14
C LYS A 90 1.97 4.44 11.09
N LYS A 91 2.70 4.89 10.07
CA LYS A 91 2.91 6.33 9.84
C LYS A 91 1.59 7.01 9.42
N VAL A 92 0.79 6.37 8.56
CA VAL A 92 -0.53 6.87 8.17
C VAL A 92 -1.47 6.99 9.37
N ASP A 93 -1.55 5.97 10.23
CA ASP A 93 -2.32 6.02 11.49
C ASP A 93 -1.96 7.26 12.33
N LYS A 94 -0.66 7.57 12.46
CA LYS A 94 -0.16 8.75 13.18
C LYS A 94 -0.56 10.06 12.51
N ILE A 95 -0.48 10.15 11.18
CA ILE A 95 -0.86 11.35 10.42
C ILE A 95 -2.33 11.70 10.62
N TYR A 96 -3.21 10.70 10.63
CA TYR A 96 -4.65 10.85 10.85
C TYR A 96 -5.06 10.84 12.33
N LYS A 97 -4.10 10.65 13.26
CA LYS A 97 -4.33 10.54 14.70
C LYS A 97 -5.44 9.54 15.06
N SER A 98 -5.62 8.51 14.25
CA SER A 98 -6.67 7.50 14.44
C SER A 98 -6.28 6.20 13.72
N PRO A 99 -6.66 5.04 14.27
CA PRO A 99 -6.45 3.77 13.59
C PRO A 99 -7.23 3.71 12.27
N ILE A 100 -6.56 3.30 11.19
CA ILE A 100 -7.17 3.07 9.88
C ILE A 100 -7.11 1.57 9.55
N ILE A 101 -8.18 1.05 8.94
CA ILE A 101 -8.19 -0.33 8.43
C ILE A 101 -7.36 -0.36 7.15
N HIS A 102 -6.33 -1.19 7.13
CA HIS A 102 -5.38 -1.32 6.03
C HIS A 102 -5.52 -2.67 5.30
N GLY A 103 -5.26 -2.68 3.99
CA GLY A 103 -5.38 -3.85 3.13
C GLY A 103 -4.12 -4.70 3.08
N LEU A 104 -3.63 -5.18 4.23
CA LEU A 104 -2.31 -5.81 4.37
C LEU A 104 -2.34 -7.32 4.62
N SER A 105 -3.53 -7.93 4.73
CA SER A 105 -3.71 -9.35 5.03
C SER A 105 -3.55 -10.25 3.79
N THR A 106 -2.53 -10.01 2.96
CA THR A 106 -2.31 -10.74 1.69
C THR A 106 -1.33 -11.89 1.81
N SER A 107 -0.46 -11.89 2.82
CA SER A 107 0.54 -12.94 3.04
C SER A 107 -0.07 -14.32 3.33
N ILE A 108 -1.31 -14.37 3.82
CA ILE A 108 -2.05 -15.62 4.05
C ILE A 108 -2.33 -16.40 2.76
N TYR A 109 -2.28 -15.74 1.61
CA TYR A 109 -2.47 -16.38 0.29
C TYR A 109 -1.17 -16.92 -0.30
N LEU A 110 -0.03 -16.77 0.38
CA LEU A 110 1.25 -17.31 -0.07
C LEU A 110 1.40 -18.75 0.43
N ASN A 111 1.47 -19.70 -0.49
CA ASN A 111 1.70 -21.12 -0.15
C ASN A 111 3.08 -21.38 0.47
N LYS A 112 4.08 -20.56 0.12
CA LYS A 112 5.45 -20.69 0.59
C LYS A 112 6.09 -19.31 0.77
N SER A 113 6.97 -19.17 1.75
CA SER A 113 7.72 -17.95 1.99
C SER A 113 9.08 -18.22 2.60
N ILE A 114 10.03 -17.34 2.30
CA ILE A 114 11.43 -17.34 2.79
C ILE A 114 11.54 -16.89 4.26
N THR A 115 10.50 -16.25 4.77
CA THR A 115 10.38 -15.86 6.17
C THR A 115 9.10 -16.45 6.72
N LYS A 116 8.99 -16.54 8.05
CA LYS A 116 7.72 -16.89 8.69
C LYS A 116 6.60 -15.99 8.16
N THR A 117 5.46 -16.59 7.87
CA THR A 117 4.27 -15.87 7.47
C THR A 117 3.84 -14.93 8.59
N MET A 118 3.25 -13.80 8.21
CA MET A 118 2.68 -12.89 9.20
C MET A 118 1.50 -13.55 9.88
N GLU A 119 1.48 -13.47 11.20
CA GLU A 119 0.36 -13.91 12.00
C GLU A 119 -0.71 -12.82 12.07
N LEU A 120 -1.95 -13.24 11.89
CA LEU A 120 -3.13 -12.44 12.13
C LEU A 120 -3.77 -12.91 13.42
N ASP A 121 -4.01 -11.97 14.32
CA ASP A 121 -4.77 -12.20 15.54
C ASP A 121 -5.91 -11.18 15.59
N SER A 122 -7.15 -11.67 15.49
CA SER A 122 -8.35 -10.83 15.65
C SER A 122 -8.36 -9.58 14.74
N GLY A 123 -7.94 -9.74 13.47
CA GLY A 123 -7.85 -8.66 12.49
C GLY A 123 -6.64 -7.73 12.65
N LYS A 124 -5.74 -8.02 13.60
CA LYS A 124 -4.48 -7.30 13.80
C LYS A 124 -3.32 -8.11 13.27
N ILE A 125 -2.35 -7.42 12.68
CA ILE A 125 -1.08 -8.02 12.29
C ILE A 125 -0.16 -8.03 13.50
N LYS A 126 0.31 -9.22 13.89
CA LYS A 126 1.39 -9.36 14.86
C LYS A 126 2.73 -9.27 14.11
N LEU A 127 3.39 -8.13 14.25
CA LEU A 127 4.68 -7.91 13.61
C LEU A 127 5.73 -8.82 14.26
N ARG A 128 6.26 -9.77 13.51
CA ARG A 128 7.42 -10.58 13.89
C ARG A 128 8.54 -10.30 12.91
N TYR A 129 9.73 -9.98 13.39
CA TYR A 129 10.89 -9.86 12.52
C TYR A 129 11.52 -11.24 12.35
N GLY A 130 11.79 -11.62 11.10
CA GLY A 130 12.54 -12.82 10.76
C GLY A 130 13.85 -12.43 10.10
N LEU A 131 14.93 -13.09 10.50
CA LEU A 131 16.16 -13.09 9.72
C LEU A 131 16.00 -14.11 8.60
N PHE A 132 16.54 -13.80 7.42
CA PHE A 132 16.69 -14.74 6.32
C PHE A 132 18.08 -14.56 5.72
N SER A 133 18.59 -15.62 5.12
CA SER A 133 19.83 -15.63 4.36
C SER A 133 19.53 -15.70 2.86
N ILE A 134 20.52 -15.36 2.04
CA ILE A 134 20.43 -15.55 0.59
C ILE A 134 20.17 -17.02 0.22
N ASN A 135 20.63 -17.96 1.04
CA ASN A 135 20.43 -19.40 0.81
C ASN A 135 18.95 -19.78 0.90
N ASP A 136 18.16 -19.10 1.72
CA ASP A 136 16.72 -19.34 1.86
C ASP A 136 15.94 -18.94 0.59
N LEU A 137 16.53 -18.10 -0.28
CA LEU A 137 15.93 -17.75 -1.57
C LEU A 137 16.06 -18.86 -2.62
N LYS A 138 17.11 -19.69 -2.54
CA LYS A 138 17.49 -20.66 -3.58
C LYS A 138 16.34 -21.56 -4.05
N PRO A 139 15.48 -22.11 -3.17
CA PRO A 139 14.38 -22.98 -3.60
C PRO A 139 13.29 -22.28 -4.42
N PHE A 140 13.22 -20.95 -4.38
CA PHE A 140 12.18 -20.14 -5.02
C PHE A 140 12.67 -19.36 -6.24
N MET A 141 13.98 -19.43 -6.52
CA MET A 141 14.61 -18.68 -7.60
C MET A 141 14.33 -19.34 -8.95
N ILE A 142 13.77 -18.58 -9.89
CA ILE A 142 13.54 -19.01 -11.28
C ILE A 142 14.74 -18.76 -12.20
N LYS A 143 15.72 -17.96 -11.74
CA LYS A 143 16.98 -17.64 -12.45
C LYS A 143 18.10 -17.52 -11.42
N LYS A 144 19.35 -17.81 -11.83
CA LYS A 144 20.52 -17.56 -10.99
C LYS A 144 20.64 -16.05 -10.72
N TRP A 145 20.99 -15.71 -9.48
CA TRP A 145 21.31 -14.33 -9.12
C TRP A 145 22.61 -13.93 -9.81
N GLU A 146 22.61 -12.77 -10.45
CA GLU A 146 23.81 -12.09 -10.95
C GLU A 146 23.99 -10.82 -10.14
N GLU A 147 25.13 -10.68 -9.47
CA GLU A 147 25.45 -9.46 -8.74
C GLU A 147 25.85 -8.38 -9.75
N ILE A 148 24.97 -7.39 -9.96
CA ILE A 148 25.19 -6.35 -10.98
C ILE A 148 26.14 -5.24 -10.47
N LYS A 149 26.43 -5.19 -9.16
CA LYS A 149 27.39 -4.27 -8.53
C LYS A 149 27.68 -4.68 -7.08
N ASN A 150 28.95 -4.54 -6.68
CA ASN A 150 29.57 -4.75 -5.36
C ASN A 150 28.76 -4.16 -4.18
N THR A 151 27.61 -4.75 -3.89
CA THR A 151 26.72 -4.29 -2.82
C THR A 151 26.87 -5.30 -1.72
N LYS A 152 27.83 -5.08 -0.82
CA LYS A 152 27.99 -5.89 0.38
C LYS A 152 26.66 -5.89 1.14
N ILE A 153 25.94 -7.00 1.07
CA ILE A 153 24.82 -7.28 1.96
C ILE A 153 25.47 -7.72 3.28
N ILE A 154 25.48 -6.83 4.27
CA ILE A 154 25.93 -7.11 5.64
C ILE A 154 24.78 -7.79 6.39
#